data_AF-A0A432J3B9-F1
#
_entry.id   AF-A0A432J3B9-F1
#
_cell.length_a   1.000
_cell.length_b   1.000
_cell.length_c   1.000
_cell.angle_alpha   90.00
_cell.angle_beta   90.00
_cell.angle_gamma   90.00
#
_symmetry.space_group_name_H-M   'P 1'
#
loop_
_entity.id
_entity.type
_entity.pdbx_description
1 polymer ?
#
loop_
_entity_poly.entity_id
_entity_poly.type
_entity_poly.pdbx_seq_one_letter_code
_entity_poly.pdbx_strand_id
1 'polypeptide(L)'
;MSKKADNKKDSKDVPQPVAAEDAPTSLHKKKLPKKFYEQELVQLQIELVKLQEWIKLKGLRVVVLFEGRDAAGKGGVIKRITERLNPRVVRVVALGVPTEREKTQWYFQRYAAHLPAAGEMVLFDRSWYNRAGVERVMGFCTEDEYWEFLRSAPSFEQMLVRSGITLIKYWFSVSQEEQERRFQARAADPTKRWKLSPMDLKARALWEEYSKAKDEMFSYTDIKQSPWWVVNSDDKRRARLNTIHHLLSMIPYEDLTPGPIDLSTRPEPRRRYVRPPMEYQNFVPEVY
;
A
#
# COMPACT_ATOMS: atom_id res chain seq x y z
N MET A 1 55.26 -16.94 51.97
CA MET A 1 54.94 -15.50 51.90
C MET A 1 55.61 -14.93 50.65
N SER A 2 54.92 -14.99 49.50
CA SER A 2 54.12 -13.91 48.91
C SER A 2 54.94 -12.81 48.24
N LYS A 3 55.03 -12.87 46.91
CA LYS A 3 54.47 -11.87 45.96
C LYS A 3 54.93 -12.18 44.54
N LYS A 4 54.05 -12.79 43.73
CA LYS A 4 54.12 -12.76 42.26
C LYS A 4 53.35 -11.52 41.79
N ALA A 5 53.95 -10.76 40.89
CA ALA A 5 53.29 -9.66 40.20
C ALA A 5 52.51 -10.22 39.01
N ASP A 6 51.22 -9.90 38.96
CA ASP A 6 50.28 -10.21 37.87
C ASP A 6 50.61 -9.39 36.62
N ASN A 7 50.68 -10.06 35.48
CA ASN A 7 50.73 -9.41 34.17
C ASN A 7 49.36 -9.58 33.50
N LYS A 8 48.57 -8.49 33.48
CA LYS A 8 47.30 -8.39 32.76
C LYS A 8 47.56 -8.41 31.25
N LYS A 9 46.94 -9.35 30.54
CA LYS A 9 46.75 -9.29 29.08
C LYS A 9 45.31 -8.86 28.82
N ASP A 10 45.16 -7.71 28.18
CA ASP A 10 43.91 -7.19 27.65
C ASP A 10 43.40 -8.07 26.49
N SER A 11 42.24 -8.70 26.65
CA SER A 11 41.40 -9.11 25.53
C SER A 11 40.23 -8.14 25.44
N LYS A 12 40.24 -7.30 24.41
CA LYS A 12 39.13 -6.40 24.07
C LYS A 12 37.92 -7.23 23.68
N ASP A 13 36.89 -7.20 24.52
CA ASP A 13 35.54 -7.64 24.16
C ASP A 13 35.01 -6.72 23.05
N VAL A 14 34.77 -7.29 21.87
CA VAL A 14 33.99 -6.66 20.81
C VAL A 14 32.52 -6.89 21.16
N PRO A 15 31.69 -5.85 21.35
CA PRO A 15 30.27 -6.05 21.60
C PRO A 15 29.62 -6.64 20.35
N GLN A 16 29.05 -7.84 20.47
CA GLN A 16 28.15 -8.39 19.46
C GLN A 16 26.93 -7.46 19.32
N PRO A 17 26.39 -7.25 18.10
CA PRO A 17 25.19 -6.47 17.93
C PRO A 17 24.04 -7.21 18.60
N VAL A 18 23.55 -6.64 19.70
CA VAL A 18 22.28 -7.00 20.33
C VAL A 18 21.20 -6.90 19.26
N ALA A 19 20.57 -8.03 18.96
CA ALA A 19 19.36 -8.10 18.17
C ALA A 19 18.35 -7.09 18.75
N ALA A 20 17.82 -6.22 17.90
CA ALA A 20 16.78 -5.29 18.30
C ALA A 20 15.54 -6.11 18.70
N GLU A 21 15.37 -6.33 20.01
CA GLU A 21 14.12 -6.80 20.58
C GLU A 21 13.00 -5.87 20.13
N ASP A 22 11.90 -6.46 19.67
CA ASP A 22 10.67 -5.78 19.28
C ASP A 22 10.32 -4.70 20.29
N ALA A 23 10.38 -3.43 19.85
CA ALA A 23 9.90 -2.32 20.66
C ALA A 23 8.44 -2.62 21.08
N PRO A 24 8.08 -2.45 22.36
CA PRO A 24 6.78 -2.87 22.88
C PRO A 24 5.66 -2.05 22.23
N THR A 25 5.00 -2.63 21.23
CA THR A 25 3.91 -1.99 20.48
C THR A 25 2.56 -2.19 21.17
N SER A 26 2.38 -1.80 22.43
CA SER A 26 1.04 -1.85 23.04
C SER A 26 0.79 -0.89 24.21
N LEU A 27 1.09 0.40 24.04
CA LEU A 27 0.23 1.40 24.69
C LEU A 27 -1.12 1.34 23.95
N HIS A 28 -2.10 0.61 24.50
CA HIS A 28 -3.46 0.51 23.99
C HIS A 28 -4.14 1.89 23.89
N LYS A 29 -3.77 2.67 22.87
CA LYS A 29 -4.44 3.94 22.55
C LYS A 29 -5.88 3.61 22.19
N LYS A 30 -6.84 4.13 22.98
CA LYS A 30 -8.29 4.01 22.71
C LYS A 30 -8.58 4.20 21.22
N LYS A 31 -9.47 3.38 20.64
CA LYS A 31 -9.81 3.46 19.21
C LYS A 31 -10.28 4.86 18.84
N LEU A 32 -9.90 5.33 17.66
CA LEU A 32 -10.26 6.67 17.20
C LEU A 32 -11.80 6.81 17.09
N PRO A 33 -12.41 7.86 17.68
CA PRO A 33 -13.86 8.10 17.55
C PRO A 33 -14.30 8.18 16.09
N LYS A 34 -15.48 7.62 15.78
CA LYS A 34 -15.97 7.52 14.41
C LYS A 34 -16.18 8.90 13.77
N LYS A 35 -16.82 9.82 14.51
CA LYS A 35 -17.12 11.18 14.06
C LYS A 35 -15.86 11.95 13.67
N PHE A 36 -14.85 11.93 14.55
CA PHE A 36 -13.55 12.55 14.28
C PHE A 36 -12.89 11.95 13.03
N TYR A 37 -12.85 10.63 12.94
CA TYR A 37 -12.29 9.94 11.76
C TYR A 37 -12.97 10.35 10.45
N GLU A 38 -14.30 10.47 10.43
CA GLU A 38 -15.04 10.82 9.22
C GLU A 38 -14.78 12.27 8.81
N GLN A 39 -14.69 13.19 9.77
CA GLN A 39 -14.37 14.60 9.52
C GLN A 39 -12.94 14.75 8.96
N GLU A 40 -11.93 14.17 9.61
CA GLU A 40 -10.55 14.23 9.15
C GLU A 40 -10.35 13.55 7.79
N LEU A 41 -11.04 12.43 7.54
CA LEU A 41 -10.95 11.75 6.26
C LEU A 41 -11.44 12.64 5.12
N VAL A 42 -12.53 13.41 5.32
CA VAL A 42 -13.03 14.33 4.29
C VAL A 42 -11.99 15.42 3.99
N GLN A 43 -11.35 15.99 5.00
CA GLN A 43 -10.29 17.00 4.80
C GLN A 43 -9.12 16.42 4.01
N LEU A 44 -8.64 15.24 4.39
CA LEU A 44 -7.57 14.56 3.66
C LEU A 44 -7.98 14.18 2.23
N GLN A 45 -9.24 13.86 1.99
CA GLN A 45 -9.74 13.58 0.64
C GLN A 45 -9.79 14.83 -0.24
N ILE A 46 -10.08 16.01 0.33
CA ILE A 46 -9.98 17.29 -0.38
C ILE A 46 -8.52 17.53 -0.79
N GLU A 47 -7.57 17.32 0.12
CA GLU A 47 -6.15 17.46 -0.18
C GLU A 47 -5.67 16.45 -1.23
N LEU A 48 -6.17 15.21 -1.22
CA LEU A 48 -5.90 14.25 -2.29
C LEU A 48 -6.42 14.71 -3.65
N VAL A 49 -7.55 15.43 -3.70
CA VAL A 49 -8.07 16.00 -4.95
C VAL A 49 -7.11 17.07 -5.48
N LYS A 50 -6.55 17.92 -4.61
CA LYS A 50 -5.54 18.91 -5.00
C LYS A 50 -4.27 18.23 -5.51
N LEU A 51 -3.78 17.22 -4.78
CA LEU A 51 -2.62 16.43 -5.19
C LEU A 51 -2.84 15.77 -6.56
N GLN A 52 -4.02 15.23 -6.85
CA GLN A 52 -4.28 14.59 -8.14
C GLN A 52 -4.19 15.60 -9.31
N GLU A 53 -4.76 16.80 -9.14
CA GLU A 53 -4.73 17.82 -10.20
C GLU A 53 -3.30 18.33 -10.38
N TRP A 54 -2.55 18.47 -9.29
CA TRP A 54 -1.12 18.76 -9.36
C TRP A 54 -0.34 17.70 -10.14
N ILE A 55 -0.53 16.42 -9.81
CA ILE A 55 0.12 15.28 -10.52
C ILE A 55 -0.18 15.37 -12.02
N LYS A 56 -1.45 15.53 -12.38
CA LYS A 56 -1.91 15.63 -13.77
C LYS A 56 -1.33 16.83 -14.50
N LEU A 57 -1.42 18.03 -13.94
CA LEU A 57 -1.00 19.28 -14.60
C LEU A 57 0.52 19.41 -14.68
N LYS A 58 1.26 18.89 -13.69
CA LYS A 58 2.74 18.89 -13.70
C LYS A 58 3.34 17.66 -14.37
N GLY A 59 2.52 16.72 -14.82
CA GLY A 59 3.00 15.50 -15.48
C GLY A 59 3.81 14.57 -14.57
N LEU A 60 3.56 14.59 -13.26
CA LEU A 60 4.27 13.72 -12.31
C LEU A 60 3.91 12.25 -12.57
N ARG A 61 4.83 11.35 -12.22
CA ARG A 61 4.63 9.90 -12.26
C ARG A 61 4.78 9.37 -10.85
N VAL A 62 3.72 8.81 -10.29
CA VAL A 62 3.71 8.37 -8.89
C VAL A 62 3.36 6.90 -8.80
N VAL A 63 4.16 6.14 -8.04
CA VAL A 63 3.90 4.74 -7.71
C VAL A 63 3.84 4.59 -6.20
N VAL A 64 2.77 3.98 -5.71
CA VAL A 64 2.59 3.70 -4.29
C VAL A 64 2.37 2.20 -4.11
N LEU A 65 3.27 1.53 -3.39
CA LEU A 65 3.18 0.11 -3.08
C LEU A 65 2.52 -0.08 -1.71
N PHE A 66 1.51 -0.93 -1.66
CA PHE A 66 0.87 -1.35 -0.41
C PHE A 66 1.20 -2.81 -0.16
N GLU A 67 2.11 -3.06 0.79
CA GLU A 67 2.49 -4.38 1.27
C GLU A 67 2.11 -4.58 2.75
N GLY A 68 2.20 -5.82 3.21
CA GLY A 68 1.87 -6.21 4.57
C GLY A 68 1.02 -7.47 4.61
N ARG A 69 0.86 -8.01 5.82
CA ARG A 69 0.17 -9.29 6.06
C ARG A 69 -1.28 -9.28 5.58
N ASP A 70 -1.84 -10.47 5.40
CA ASP A 70 -3.27 -10.60 5.19
C ASP A 70 -4.04 -10.06 6.39
N ALA A 71 -5.19 -9.47 6.07
CA ALA A 71 -6.01 -8.71 7.01
C ALA A 71 -5.39 -7.44 7.63
N ALA A 72 -4.18 -7.01 7.25
CA ALA A 72 -3.57 -5.78 7.77
C ALA A 72 -4.33 -4.49 7.39
N GLY A 73 -5.06 -4.49 6.27
CA GLY A 73 -6.00 -3.41 5.93
C GLY A 73 -5.68 -2.57 4.70
N LYS A 74 -4.69 -2.99 3.89
CA LYS A 74 -4.24 -2.40 2.62
C LYS A 74 -5.37 -1.89 1.74
N GLY A 75 -6.20 -2.79 1.19
CA GLY A 75 -7.34 -2.43 0.34
C GLY A 75 -8.36 -1.49 1.00
N GLY A 76 -8.42 -1.46 2.34
CA GLY A 76 -9.24 -0.50 3.06
C GLY A 76 -8.70 0.93 3.03
N VAL A 77 -7.38 1.11 2.97
CA VAL A 77 -6.73 2.42 2.78
C VAL A 77 -6.80 2.83 1.31
N ILE A 78 -6.45 1.93 0.39
CA ILE A 78 -6.55 2.17 -1.06
C ILE A 78 -7.96 2.66 -1.42
N LYS A 79 -9.00 1.97 -0.93
CA LYS A 79 -10.38 2.40 -1.14
C LYS A 79 -10.67 3.82 -0.67
N ARG A 80 -10.06 4.27 0.45
CA ARG A 80 -10.27 5.64 0.97
C ARG A 80 -9.49 6.70 0.20
N ILE A 81 -8.33 6.34 -0.34
CA ILE A 81 -7.57 7.20 -1.25
C ILE A 81 -8.38 7.41 -2.52
N THR A 82 -8.84 6.34 -3.16
CA THR A 82 -9.48 6.42 -4.50
C THR A 82 -10.94 6.86 -4.49
N GLU A 83 -11.58 6.93 -3.32
CA GLU A 83 -13.03 7.21 -3.18
C GLU A 83 -13.48 8.53 -3.83
N ARG A 84 -12.60 9.53 -3.88
CA ARG A 84 -12.89 10.88 -4.41
C ARG A 84 -12.01 11.28 -5.59
N LEU A 85 -11.22 10.36 -6.13
CA LEU A 85 -10.23 10.65 -7.17
C LEU A 85 -10.71 10.19 -8.55
N ASN A 86 -10.21 10.85 -9.58
CA ASN A 86 -10.50 10.54 -10.97
C ASN A 86 -9.76 9.25 -11.36
N PRO A 87 -10.48 8.18 -11.75
CA PRO A 87 -9.87 6.90 -12.08
C PRO A 87 -8.96 6.93 -13.31
N ARG A 88 -9.02 8.01 -14.12
CA ARG A 88 -8.11 8.23 -15.26
C ARG A 88 -6.74 8.76 -14.84
N VAL A 89 -6.66 9.38 -13.66
CA VAL A 89 -5.41 9.92 -13.09
C VAL A 89 -4.85 8.95 -12.07
N VAL A 90 -5.74 8.39 -11.23
CA VAL A 90 -5.37 7.49 -10.14
C VAL A 90 -5.99 6.11 -10.36
N ARG A 91 -5.16 5.11 -10.63
CA ARG A 91 -5.62 3.73 -10.85
C ARG A 91 -5.01 2.74 -9.87
N VAL A 92 -5.76 1.68 -9.60
CA VAL A 92 -5.33 0.59 -8.72
C VAL A 92 -4.89 -0.60 -9.58
N VAL A 93 -3.76 -1.19 -9.23
CA VAL A 93 -3.24 -2.43 -9.81
C VAL A 93 -3.29 -3.50 -8.72
N ALA A 94 -4.04 -4.56 -8.97
CA ALA A 94 -4.18 -5.70 -8.07
C ALA A 94 -4.04 -6.98 -8.90
N LEU A 95 -2.80 -7.37 -9.18
CA LEU A 95 -2.51 -8.53 -10.03
C LEU A 95 -2.80 -9.83 -9.28
N GLY A 96 -3.41 -10.78 -9.99
CA GLY A 96 -3.58 -12.15 -9.51
C GLY A 96 -2.30 -13.00 -9.64
N VAL A 97 -2.47 -14.30 -9.41
CA VAL A 97 -1.44 -15.32 -9.65
C VAL A 97 -0.91 -15.18 -11.09
N PRO A 98 0.42 -15.22 -11.31
CA PRO A 98 0.97 -15.13 -12.66
C PRO A 98 0.50 -16.31 -13.53
N THR A 99 0.16 -16.01 -14.77
CA THR A 99 -0.11 -16.99 -15.83
C THR A 99 1.14 -17.79 -16.17
N GLU A 100 0.99 -18.94 -16.84
CA GLU A 100 2.13 -19.76 -17.30
C GLU A 100 3.11 -18.98 -18.16
N ARG A 101 2.62 -18.03 -18.97
CA ARG A 101 3.49 -17.12 -19.74
C ARG A 101 4.20 -16.11 -18.86
N GLU A 102 3.53 -15.51 -17.88
CA GLU A 102 4.17 -14.55 -16.97
C GLU A 102 5.24 -15.23 -16.08
N LYS A 103 5.08 -16.52 -15.75
CA LYS A 103 6.09 -17.28 -15.01
C LYS A 103 7.40 -17.49 -15.78
N THR A 104 7.35 -17.48 -17.12
CA THR A 104 8.55 -17.61 -17.98
C THR A 104 9.17 -16.28 -18.38
N GLN A 105 8.55 -15.15 -17.98
CA GLN A 105 9.06 -13.81 -18.23
C GLN A 105 10.07 -13.39 -17.16
N TRP A 106 10.76 -12.29 -17.44
CA TRP A 106 11.45 -11.56 -16.38
C TRP A 106 10.44 -11.12 -15.31
N TYR A 107 10.72 -11.39 -14.04
CA TYR A 107 9.75 -11.23 -12.95
C TYR A 107 9.09 -9.84 -12.89
N PHE A 108 9.86 -8.78 -13.12
CA PHE A 108 9.37 -7.40 -13.08
C PHE A 108 8.54 -7.00 -14.31
N GLN A 109 8.58 -7.77 -15.41
CA GLN A 109 7.97 -7.41 -16.69
C GLN A 109 6.46 -7.14 -16.56
N ARG A 110 5.73 -8.03 -15.86
CA ARG A 110 4.28 -7.86 -15.65
C ARG A 110 3.94 -6.61 -14.85
N TYR A 111 4.80 -6.23 -13.90
CA TYR A 111 4.60 -5.04 -13.08
C TYR A 111 4.99 -3.76 -13.84
N ALA A 112 6.07 -3.82 -14.61
CA ALA A 112 6.56 -2.71 -15.42
C ALA A 112 5.50 -2.24 -16.45
N ALA A 113 4.71 -3.17 -17.00
CA ALA A 113 3.59 -2.87 -17.90
C ALA A 113 2.51 -1.98 -17.26
N HIS A 114 2.47 -1.88 -15.93
CA HIS A 114 1.50 -1.09 -15.19
C HIS A 114 2.07 0.19 -14.57
N LEU A 115 3.32 0.55 -14.87
CA LEU A 115 3.90 1.81 -14.40
C LEU A 115 3.18 3.04 -14.97
N PRO A 116 3.20 4.19 -14.27
CA PRO A 116 2.50 5.41 -14.67
C PRO A 116 3.12 6.08 -15.90
N ALA A 117 2.27 6.62 -16.76
CA ALA A 117 2.63 7.69 -17.69
C ALA A 117 2.62 9.07 -16.98
N ALA A 118 3.09 10.12 -17.68
CA ALA A 118 3.07 11.48 -17.15
C ALA A 118 1.65 11.90 -16.74
N GLY A 119 1.49 12.37 -15.51
CA GLY A 119 0.20 12.77 -14.96
C GLY A 119 -0.58 11.64 -14.30
N GLU A 120 0.04 10.48 -14.06
CA GLU A 120 -0.61 9.32 -13.44
C GLU A 120 -0.04 8.97 -12.05
N MET A 121 -0.94 8.50 -11.18
CA MET A 121 -0.61 7.84 -9.93
C MET A 121 -1.14 6.40 -9.93
N VAL A 122 -0.27 5.44 -9.65
CA VAL A 122 -0.60 4.02 -9.62
C VAL A 122 -0.45 3.47 -8.21
N LEU A 123 -1.54 2.92 -7.68
CA LEU A 123 -1.60 2.27 -6.37
C LEU A 123 -1.54 0.75 -6.55
N PHE A 124 -0.48 0.11 -6.09
CA PHE A 124 -0.30 -1.35 -6.15
C PHE A 124 -0.86 -1.99 -4.87
N ASP A 125 -1.97 -2.73 -4.97
CA ASP A 125 -2.44 -3.62 -3.90
C ASP A 125 -1.70 -4.96 -4.02
N ARG A 126 -0.60 -5.07 -3.25
CA ARG A 126 0.53 -5.96 -3.53
C ARG A 126 1.28 -5.57 -4.81
N SER A 127 2.55 -5.98 -4.88
CA SER A 127 3.51 -5.52 -5.88
C SER A 127 4.49 -6.64 -6.25
N TRP A 128 5.64 -6.27 -6.84
CA TRP A 128 6.77 -7.18 -7.05
C TRP A 128 7.31 -7.77 -5.74
N TYR A 129 6.99 -7.19 -4.58
CA TYR A 129 7.33 -7.78 -3.29
C TYR A 129 6.53 -9.03 -2.91
N ASN A 130 5.61 -9.50 -3.76
CA ASN A 130 5.05 -10.85 -3.63
C ASN A 130 6.14 -11.92 -3.53
N ARG A 131 7.24 -11.78 -4.29
CA ARG A 131 8.38 -12.71 -4.24
C ARG A 131 9.08 -12.72 -2.89
N ALA A 132 9.27 -11.55 -2.29
CA ALA A 132 9.87 -11.44 -0.98
C ALA A 132 8.98 -11.91 0.18
N GLY A 133 7.67 -12.04 -0.04
CA GLY A 133 6.71 -12.41 0.99
C GLY A 133 6.06 -13.77 0.73
N VAL A 134 4.94 -13.76 0.01
CA VAL A 134 4.11 -14.96 -0.17
C VAL A 134 4.80 -16.04 -0.98
N GLU A 135 5.54 -15.71 -2.05
CA GLU A 135 6.20 -16.74 -2.85
C GLU A 135 7.33 -17.42 -2.06
N ARG A 136 8.09 -16.63 -1.28
CA ARG A 136 9.13 -17.14 -0.38
C ARG A 136 8.56 -18.12 0.64
N VAL A 137 7.57 -17.69 1.41
CA VAL A 137 7.02 -18.46 2.55
C VAL A 137 6.22 -19.68 2.08
N MET A 138 5.56 -19.59 0.93
CA MET A 138 4.74 -20.69 0.40
C MET A 138 5.49 -21.60 -0.60
N GLY A 139 6.76 -21.31 -0.89
CA GLY A 139 7.56 -22.09 -1.85
C GLY A 139 7.08 -21.98 -3.30
N PHE A 140 6.58 -20.81 -3.70
CA PHE A 140 6.18 -20.53 -5.10
C PHE A 140 7.31 -19.97 -5.96
N CYS A 141 8.48 -19.71 -5.36
CA CYS A 141 9.71 -19.42 -6.08
C CYS A 141 10.84 -20.28 -5.51
N THR A 142 11.88 -20.50 -6.31
CA THR A 142 13.12 -21.15 -5.88
C THR A 142 13.95 -20.21 -4.99
N GLU A 143 14.92 -20.76 -4.25
CA GLU A 143 15.90 -19.96 -3.49
C GLU A 143 16.63 -18.98 -4.41
N ASP A 144 17.10 -19.45 -5.57
CA ASP A 144 17.85 -18.63 -6.52
C ASP A 144 17.01 -17.45 -7.03
N GLU A 145 15.73 -17.69 -7.35
CA GLU A 145 14.81 -16.63 -7.76
C GLU A 145 14.54 -15.61 -6.65
N TYR A 146 14.44 -16.06 -5.40
CA TYR A 146 14.24 -15.19 -4.24
C TYR A 146 15.45 -14.28 -4.01
N TRP A 147 16.66 -14.85 -3.98
CA TRP A 147 17.89 -14.10 -3.80
C TRP A 147 18.17 -13.16 -4.97
N GLU A 148 17.90 -13.61 -6.19
CA GLU A 148 18.00 -12.75 -7.36
C GLU A 148 17.03 -11.57 -7.27
N PHE A 149 15.79 -11.79 -6.82
CA PHE A 149 14.84 -10.70 -6.60
C PHE A 149 15.32 -9.70 -5.57
N LEU A 150 15.84 -10.14 -4.42
CA LEU A 150 16.33 -9.22 -3.38
C LEU A 150 17.51 -8.37 -3.86
N ARG A 151 18.36 -8.90 -4.74
CA ARG A 151 19.44 -8.14 -5.39
C ARG A 151 18.90 -7.16 -6.44
N SER A 152 17.96 -7.61 -7.26
CA SER A 152 17.44 -6.85 -8.40
C SER A 152 16.43 -5.76 -8.01
N ALA A 153 15.62 -5.95 -6.97
CA ALA A 153 14.55 -5.02 -6.60
C ALA A 153 15.07 -3.60 -6.30
N PRO A 154 16.12 -3.39 -5.47
CA PRO A 154 16.68 -2.05 -5.26
C PRO A 154 17.16 -1.39 -6.55
N SER A 155 17.81 -2.16 -7.45
CA SER A 155 18.29 -1.64 -8.74
C SER A 155 17.14 -1.24 -9.65
N PHE A 156 16.08 -2.06 -9.72
CA PHE A 156 14.86 -1.74 -10.47
C PHE A 156 14.23 -0.45 -9.95
N GLU A 157 14.05 -0.32 -8.64
CA GLU A 157 13.48 0.86 -8.00
C GLU A 157 14.32 2.13 -8.25
N GLN A 158 15.65 2.02 -8.17
CA GLN A 158 16.55 3.12 -8.51
C GLN A 158 16.44 3.55 -9.97
N MET A 159 16.19 2.62 -10.91
CA MET A 159 15.91 2.98 -12.31
C MET A 159 14.61 3.79 -12.41
N LEU A 160 13.56 3.40 -11.69
CA LEU A 160 12.29 4.14 -11.67
C LEU A 160 12.47 5.54 -11.10
N VAL A 161 13.13 5.65 -9.93
CA VAL A 161 13.36 6.94 -9.27
C VAL A 161 14.22 7.86 -10.14
N ARG A 162 15.31 7.36 -10.73
CA ARG A 162 16.15 8.14 -11.65
C ARG A 162 15.41 8.56 -12.92
N SER A 163 14.44 7.76 -13.37
CA SER A 163 13.57 8.13 -14.49
C SER A 163 12.63 9.29 -14.13
N GLY A 164 12.44 9.62 -12.84
CA GLY A 164 11.54 10.67 -12.37
C GLY A 164 10.20 10.14 -11.85
N ILE A 165 10.14 8.85 -11.47
CA ILE A 165 8.98 8.29 -10.76
C ILE A 165 9.16 8.52 -9.26
N THR A 166 8.17 9.11 -8.61
CA THR A 166 8.08 9.13 -7.15
C THR A 166 7.58 7.76 -6.67
N LEU A 167 8.46 6.98 -6.05
CA LEU A 167 8.16 5.66 -5.52
C LEU A 167 7.99 5.72 -3.99
N ILE A 168 6.83 5.29 -3.50
CA ILE A 168 6.50 5.25 -2.07
C ILE A 168 6.12 3.82 -1.70
N LYS A 169 6.76 3.24 -0.68
CA LYS A 169 6.53 1.86 -0.26
C LYS A 169 5.97 1.82 1.17
N TYR A 170 4.79 1.23 1.35
CA TYR A 170 4.14 1.09 2.65
C TYR A 170 4.06 -0.37 3.10
N TRP A 171 4.51 -0.66 4.31
CA TRP A 171 4.30 -1.94 4.98
C TRP A 171 3.27 -1.81 6.10
N PHE A 172 2.11 -2.44 5.94
CA PHE A 172 1.06 -2.47 6.95
C PHE A 172 1.37 -3.52 8.01
N SER A 173 1.83 -3.06 9.18
CA SER A 173 2.07 -3.89 10.36
C SER A 173 0.80 -4.06 11.17
N VAL A 174 0.39 -5.30 11.41
CA VAL A 174 -0.74 -5.66 12.27
C VAL A 174 -0.21 -6.62 13.33
N SER A 175 -0.68 -6.49 14.58
CA SER A 175 -0.35 -7.44 15.65
C SER A 175 -0.99 -8.80 15.38
N GLN A 176 -0.42 -9.86 15.95
CA GLN A 176 -0.93 -11.23 15.77
C GLN A 176 -2.36 -11.34 16.33
N GLU A 177 -2.62 -10.71 17.49
CA GLU A 177 -3.93 -10.72 18.13
C GLU A 177 -4.98 -9.98 17.29
N GLU A 178 -4.64 -8.81 16.74
CA GLU A 178 -5.57 -8.06 15.90
C GLU A 178 -5.78 -8.74 14.54
N GLN A 179 -4.74 -9.39 13.99
CA GLN A 179 -4.89 -10.20 12.79
C GLN A 179 -5.91 -11.32 13.03
N GLU A 180 -5.76 -12.06 14.13
CA GLU A 180 -6.66 -13.16 14.49
C GLU A 180 -8.10 -12.68 14.69
N ARG A 181 -8.27 -11.59 15.43
CA ARG A 181 -9.59 -10.97 15.64
C ARG A 181 -10.25 -10.60 14.31
N ARG A 182 -9.48 -10.14 13.32
CA ARG A 182 -9.99 -9.80 11.98
C ARG A 182 -10.36 -11.03 11.17
N PHE A 183 -9.61 -12.12 11.29
CA PHE A 183 -9.93 -13.39 10.65
C PHE A 183 -11.28 -13.92 11.15
N GLN A 184 -11.46 -14.00 12.47
CA GLN A 184 -12.71 -14.44 13.08
C GLN A 184 -13.89 -13.55 12.66
N ALA A 185 -13.71 -12.22 12.68
CA ALA A 185 -14.76 -11.28 12.26
C ALA A 185 -15.14 -11.42 10.77
N ARG A 186 -14.20 -11.79 9.89
CA ARG A 186 -14.48 -12.05 8.47
C ARG A 186 -15.21 -13.36 8.25
N ALA A 187 -14.87 -14.40 9.01
CA ALA A 187 -15.54 -15.69 8.94
C ALA A 187 -17.02 -15.58 9.36
N ALA A 188 -17.28 -14.80 10.42
CA ALA A 188 -18.63 -14.55 10.92
C ALA A 188 -19.50 -13.74 9.94
N ASP A 189 -18.94 -12.73 9.25
CA ASP A 189 -19.67 -11.78 8.40
C ASP A 189 -19.84 -12.28 6.94
N PRO A 190 -21.06 -12.60 6.48
CA PRO A 190 -21.32 -13.10 5.12
C PRO A 190 -20.81 -12.19 4.00
N THR A 191 -20.78 -10.87 4.22
CA THR A 191 -20.32 -9.89 3.23
C THR A 191 -18.80 -9.84 3.09
N LYS A 192 -18.07 -10.54 3.97
CA LYS A 192 -16.61 -10.55 4.04
C LYS A 192 -15.99 -11.94 3.95
N ARG A 193 -16.79 -13.02 3.97
CA ARG A 193 -16.28 -14.41 3.86
C ARG A 193 -15.45 -14.64 2.61
N TRP A 194 -15.81 -14.01 1.49
CA TRP A 194 -15.05 -14.08 0.23
C TRP A 194 -13.61 -13.56 0.35
N LYS A 195 -13.28 -12.81 1.41
CA LYS A 195 -11.93 -12.31 1.70
C LYS A 195 -11.06 -13.30 2.47
N LEU A 196 -11.53 -14.54 2.66
CA LEU A 196 -10.80 -15.63 3.29
C LEU A 196 -10.54 -16.70 2.23
N SER A 197 -9.28 -16.91 1.90
CA SER A 197 -8.83 -17.98 1.03
C SER A 197 -8.25 -19.15 1.84
N PRO A 198 -8.19 -20.37 1.27
CA PRO A 198 -7.44 -21.48 1.88
C PRO A 198 -5.96 -21.13 2.15
N MET A 199 -5.37 -20.28 1.31
CA MET A 199 -4.00 -19.79 1.48
C MET A 199 -3.88 -18.91 2.73
N ASP A 200 -4.90 -18.09 3.03
CA ASP A 200 -4.87 -17.22 4.22
C ASP A 200 -4.86 -18.03 5.52
N LEU A 201 -5.54 -19.18 5.54
CA LEU A 201 -5.53 -20.10 6.68
C LEU A 201 -4.17 -20.76 6.89
N LYS A 202 -3.49 -21.13 5.80
CA LYS A 202 -2.10 -21.63 5.87
C LYS A 202 -1.15 -20.52 6.33
N ALA A 203 -1.31 -19.31 5.80
CA ALA A 203 -0.48 -18.16 6.14
C ALA A 203 -0.58 -17.78 7.63
N ARG A 204 -1.74 -17.99 8.25
CA ARG A 204 -1.94 -17.82 9.69
C ARG A 204 -1.01 -18.71 10.53
N ALA A 205 -0.77 -19.96 10.12
CA ALA A 205 0.13 -20.88 10.83
C ALA A 205 1.61 -20.51 10.65
N LEU A 206 1.95 -19.80 9.57
CA LEU A 206 3.31 -19.42 9.20
C LEU A 206 3.67 -18.00 9.65
N TRP A 207 3.14 -17.54 10.79
CA TRP A 207 3.33 -16.18 11.28
C TRP A 207 4.81 -15.78 11.35
N GLU A 208 5.64 -16.63 11.96
CA GLU A 208 7.08 -16.43 12.15
C GLU A 208 7.85 -16.42 10.82
N GLU A 209 7.52 -17.32 9.89
CA GLU A 209 8.16 -17.37 8.58
C GLU A 209 7.90 -16.09 7.76
N TYR A 210 6.68 -15.55 7.83
CA TYR A 210 6.39 -14.23 7.27
C TYR A 210 7.09 -13.08 8.03
N SER A 211 7.40 -13.24 9.33
CA SER A 211 8.20 -12.24 10.06
C SER A 211 9.62 -12.23 9.52
N LYS A 212 10.26 -13.40 9.47
CA LYS A 212 11.61 -13.58 8.93
C LYS A 212 11.72 -13.05 7.49
N ALA A 213 10.78 -13.42 6.63
CA ALA A 213 10.75 -12.95 5.24
C ALA A 213 10.61 -11.42 5.14
N LYS A 214 9.82 -10.77 6.02
CA LYS A 214 9.72 -9.31 6.09
C LYS A 214 11.05 -8.69 6.55
N ASP A 215 11.65 -9.20 7.62
CA ASP A 215 12.89 -8.63 8.17
C ASP A 215 14.03 -8.74 7.14
N GLU A 216 14.12 -9.88 6.45
CA GLU A 216 15.06 -10.09 5.34
C GLU A 216 14.78 -9.11 4.18
N MET A 217 13.53 -9.02 3.72
CA MET A 217 13.14 -8.04 2.69
C MET A 217 13.56 -6.60 3.07
N PHE A 218 13.33 -6.17 4.31
CA PHE A 218 13.71 -4.84 4.78
C PHE A 218 15.22 -4.64 4.73
N SER A 219 16.00 -5.61 5.23
CA SER A 219 17.46 -5.51 5.26
C SER A 219 18.11 -5.31 3.87
N TYR A 220 17.50 -5.85 2.81
CA TYR A 220 18.01 -5.72 1.45
C TYR A 220 17.40 -4.56 0.67
N THR A 221 16.17 -4.14 0.99
CA THR A 221 15.39 -3.24 0.11
C THR A 221 14.95 -1.92 0.76
N ASP A 222 15.18 -1.74 2.06
CA ASP A 222 15.01 -0.46 2.74
C ASP A 222 16.25 0.42 2.53
N ILE A 223 16.30 1.10 1.39
CA ILE A 223 17.42 1.97 1.02
C ILE A 223 17.00 3.43 1.07
N LYS A 224 17.95 4.34 1.32
CA LYS A 224 17.69 5.78 1.43
C LYS A 224 16.93 6.37 0.23
N GLN A 225 17.18 5.85 -0.98
CA GLN A 225 16.53 6.30 -2.21
C GLN A 225 15.10 5.76 -2.39
N SER A 226 14.75 4.66 -1.72
CA SER A 226 13.43 4.05 -1.75
C SER A 226 13.15 3.38 -0.39
N PRO A 227 12.82 4.18 0.64
CA PRO A 227 12.64 3.66 1.98
C PRO A 227 11.29 2.93 2.12
N TRP A 228 11.22 2.04 3.11
CA TRP A 228 9.99 1.42 3.58
C TRP A 228 9.37 2.23 4.72
N TRP A 229 8.07 2.52 4.59
CA TRP A 229 7.29 3.18 5.63
C TRP A 229 6.37 2.19 6.34
N VAL A 230 6.61 1.95 7.62
CA VAL A 230 5.80 1.04 8.43
C VAL A 230 4.55 1.75 8.94
N VAL A 231 3.39 1.20 8.61
CA VAL A 231 2.07 1.69 9.04
C VAL A 231 1.52 0.78 10.13
N ASN A 232 1.43 1.30 11.36
CA ASN A 232 0.73 0.64 12.46
C ASN A 232 -0.77 0.54 12.16
N SER A 233 -1.23 -0.67 11.87
CA SER A 233 -2.52 -0.90 11.23
C SER A 233 -3.61 -1.44 12.15
N ASP A 234 -3.31 -1.66 13.44
CA ASP A 234 -4.25 -2.24 14.41
C ASP A 234 -5.55 -1.43 14.54
N ASP A 235 -5.42 -0.11 14.67
CA ASP A 235 -6.54 0.81 14.49
C ASP A 235 -6.66 1.22 13.02
N LYS A 236 -7.60 0.57 12.31
CA LYS A 236 -7.89 0.85 10.90
C LYS A 236 -8.15 2.33 10.60
N ARG A 237 -8.76 3.08 11.53
CA ARG A 237 -9.08 4.49 11.31
C ARG A 237 -7.81 5.33 11.33
N ARG A 238 -6.96 5.13 12.34
CA ARG A 238 -5.66 5.80 12.42
C ARG A 238 -4.75 5.43 11.26
N ALA A 239 -4.68 4.14 10.92
CA ALA A 239 -3.88 3.65 9.81
C ALA A 239 -4.22 4.37 8.50
N ARG A 240 -5.52 4.53 8.20
CA ARG A 240 -5.99 5.26 7.01
C ARG A 240 -5.56 6.73 7.03
N LEU A 241 -5.88 7.44 8.12
CA LEU A 241 -5.57 8.88 8.21
C LEU A 241 -4.07 9.12 8.09
N ASN A 242 -3.25 8.37 8.85
CA ASN A 242 -1.80 8.53 8.84
C ASN A 242 -1.19 8.16 7.47
N THR A 243 -1.67 7.12 6.81
CA THR A 243 -1.15 6.76 5.48
C THR A 243 -1.47 7.84 4.46
N ILE A 244 -2.70 8.37 4.47
CA ILE A 244 -3.11 9.44 3.54
C ILE A 244 -2.33 10.72 3.83
N HIS A 245 -2.22 11.09 5.11
CA HIS A 245 -1.45 12.26 5.54
C HIS A 245 0.02 12.15 5.12
N HIS A 246 0.65 10.99 5.34
CA HIS A 246 2.02 10.76 4.92
C HIS A 246 2.16 10.79 3.39
N LEU A 247 1.23 10.17 2.64
CA LEU A 247 1.24 10.24 1.18
C LEU A 247 1.21 11.69 0.67
N LEU A 248 0.38 12.53 1.28
CA LEU A 248 0.32 13.96 0.96
C LEU A 248 1.64 14.68 1.29
N SER A 249 2.32 14.33 2.39
CA SER A 249 3.61 14.95 2.73
C SER A 249 4.78 14.51 1.85
N MET A 250 4.66 13.37 1.16
CA MET A 250 5.73 12.85 0.29
C MET A 250 5.87 13.60 -1.03
N ILE A 251 4.87 14.39 -1.43
CA ILE A 251 4.84 15.09 -2.70
C ILE A 251 4.51 16.56 -2.43
N PRO A 252 5.39 17.51 -2.73
CA PRO A 252 5.01 18.91 -2.68
C PRO A 252 3.99 19.20 -3.77
N TYR A 253 2.84 19.78 -3.39
CA TYR A 253 1.79 20.19 -4.32
C TYR A 253 1.22 21.55 -3.92
N GLU A 254 0.65 22.24 -4.90
CA GLU A 254 -0.14 23.45 -4.70
C GLU A 254 -1.59 23.18 -5.12
N ASP A 255 -2.51 24.03 -4.65
CA ASP A 255 -3.90 23.96 -5.06
C ASP A 255 -4.07 24.57 -6.46
N LEU A 256 -4.16 23.70 -7.47
CA LEU A 256 -4.50 24.05 -8.85
C LEU A 256 -5.92 23.63 -9.22
N THR A 257 -6.77 23.34 -8.23
CA THR A 257 -8.16 22.96 -8.52
C THR A 257 -8.92 24.15 -9.11
N PRO A 258 -9.81 23.92 -10.09
CA PRO A 258 -10.60 25.01 -10.64
C PRO A 258 -11.49 25.60 -9.54
N GLY A 259 -11.58 26.93 -9.52
CA GLY A 259 -12.53 27.62 -8.65
C GLY A 259 -13.98 27.27 -9.00
N PRO A 260 -14.95 27.71 -8.17
CA PRO A 260 -16.37 27.51 -8.45
C PRO A 260 -16.73 27.96 -9.86
N ILE A 261 -17.29 27.05 -10.66
CA ILE A 261 -17.74 27.35 -12.02
C ILE A 261 -19.15 27.91 -11.93
N ASP A 262 -19.36 29.11 -12.48
CA ASP A 262 -20.70 29.68 -12.63
C ASP A 262 -21.47 28.89 -13.70
N LEU A 263 -22.49 28.15 -13.26
CA LEU A 263 -23.45 27.51 -14.13
C LEU A 263 -24.59 28.50 -14.42
N SER A 264 -24.27 29.57 -15.14
CA SER A 264 -25.23 30.58 -15.56
C SER A 264 -26.39 29.96 -16.35
N THR A 265 -27.42 30.75 -16.65
CA THR A 265 -28.65 30.28 -17.32
C THR A 265 -28.35 29.41 -18.53
N ARG A 266 -29.02 28.24 -18.56
CA ARG A 266 -28.90 27.30 -19.67
C ARG A 266 -29.30 27.99 -20.97
N PRO A 267 -28.49 27.94 -22.04
CA PRO A 267 -28.82 28.61 -23.28
C PRO A 267 -30.13 28.06 -23.88
N GLU A 268 -30.93 28.96 -24.45
CA GLU A 268 -32.13 28.63 -25.21
C GLU A 268 -31.78 27.67 -26.36
N PRO A 269 -32.56 26.59 -26.57
CA PRO A 269 -32.27 25.62 -27.60
C PRO A 269 -32.40 26.25 -29.00
N ARG A 270 -31.31 26.20 -29.79
CA ARG A 270 -31.23 26.78 -31.15
C ARG A 270 -32.19 26.15 -32.17
N ARG A 271 -32.73 24.96 -31.89
CA ARG A 271 -33.73 24.27 -32.71
C ARG A 271 -34.76 23.61 -31.80
N ARG A 272 -36.01 23.58 -32.27
CA ARG A 272 -37.11 22.88 -31.61
C ARG A 272 -36.89 21.36 -31.75
N TYR A 273 -36.16 20.78 -30.80
CA TYR A 273 -35.95 19.34 -30.70
C TYR A 273 -37.12 18.68 -29.97
N VAL A 274 -37.82 17.77 -30.64
CA VAL A 274 -38.86 16.95 -30.01
C VAL A 274 -38.23 15.63 -29.57
N ARG A 275 -38.26 15.34 -28.28
CA ARG A 275 -37.79 14.06 -27.75
C ARG A 275 -38.77 12.94 -28.15
N PRO A 276 -38.29 11.71 -28.40
CA PRO A 276 -39.16 10.54 -28.51
C PRO A 276 -40.03 10.37 -27.24
N PRO A 277 -41.22 9.74 -27.36
CA PRO A 277 -42.06 9.41 -26.21
C PRO A 277 -41.28 8.65 -25.13
N MET A 278 -41.51 8.99 -23.85
CA MET A 278 -40.88 8.30 -22.72
C MET A 278 -41.24 6.82 -22.66
N GLU A 279 -42.42 6.44 -23.13
CA GLU A 279 -42.93 5.07 -23.15
C GLU A 279 -42.06 4.10 -23.98
N TYR A 280 -41.21 4.62 -24.88
CA TYR A 280 -40.27 3.80 -25.66
C TYR A 280 -38.95 3.52 -24.92
N GLN A 281 -38.76 4.08 -23.73
CA GLN A 281 -37.57 3.87 -22.92
C GLN A 281 -37.84 2.82 -21.85
N ASN A 282 -36.90 1.90 -21.68
CA ASN A 282 -36.91 0.96 -20.57
C ASN A 282 -36.23 1.61 -19.36
N PHE A 283 -37.02 2.01 -18.37
CA PHE A 283 -36.51 2.56 -17.12
C PHE A 283 -36.19 1.44 -16.12
N VAL A 284 -35.17 1.68 -15.29
CA VAL A 284 -34.92 0.82 -14.13
C VAL A 284 -36.10 0.99 -13.16
N PRO A 285 -36.72 -0.10 -12.69
CA PRO A 285 -37.82 0.00 -11.73
C PRO A 285 -37.41 0.79 -10.47
N GLU A 286 -38.22 1.77 -10.09
CA GLU A 286 -38.03 2.54 -8.85
C GLU A 286 -38.51 1.69 -7.66
N VAL A 287 -37.55 1.20 -6.85
CA VAL A 287 -37.81 0.36 -5.67
C VAL A 287 -37.57 1.14 -4.35
N TYR A 288 -37.03 2.35 -4.43
CA TYR A 288 -36.71 3.23 -3.30
C TYR A 288 -37.18 4.66 -3.54
#